data_AF-A0A7L8G9Z2-F1
#
_entry.id   AF-A0A7L8G9Z2-F1
#
_cell.length_a   1.000
_cell.length_b   1.000
_cell.length_c   1.000
_cell.angle_alpha   90.00
_cell.angle_beta   90.00
_cell.angle_gamma   90.00
#
_symmetry.space_group_name_H-M   'P 1'
#
loop_
_entity.id
_entity.type
_entity.pdbx_description
1 polymer ?
#
loop_
_entity_poly.entity_id
_entity_poly.type
_entity_poly.pdbx_seq_one_letter_code
_entity_poly.pdbx_strand_id
1 'polypeptide(L)'
;EVFKVVKSGKRQKKSWKRMVTKVTFVGEGFTRKPPKFERFIRPMGLRFKKAHVTHPELRATFCLPIIGVKKNPSSPMYTSLGVVTKGTIL
;
A
#
# COMPACT_ATOMS: atom_id res chain seq x y z
N GLU A 1 -6.81 9.94 -6.49
CA GLU A 1 -5.57 9.42 -7.13
C GLU A 1 -4.77 8.56 -6.16
N VAL A 2 -4.24 7.41 -6.62
CA VAL A 2 -3.44 6.46 -5.81
C VAL A 2 -1.94 6.78 -5.87
N PHE A 3 -1.48 7.48 -6.91
CA PHE A 3 -0.08 7.80 -7.11
C PHE A 3 0.16 9.31 -7.18
N LYS A 4 1.16 9.78 -6.45
CA LYS A 4 1.73 11.12 -6.54
C LYS A 4 3.06 11.06 -7.30
N VAL A 5 3.29 11.96 -8.24
CA VAL A 5 4.56 12.05 -8.96
C VAL A 5 5.65 12.60 -8.04
N VAL A 6 6.80 11.93 -8.00
CA VAL A 6 8.00 12.42 -7.29
C VAL A 6 9.06 12.79 -8.33
N LYS A 7 9.44 14.06 -8.34
CA LYS A 7 10.51 14.58 -9.20
C LYS A 7 11.87 14.36 -8.53
N SER A 8 12.93 14.28 -9.33
CA SER A 8 14.30 14.00 -8.86
C SER A 8 15.37 14.74 -9.67
N GLY A 9 16.56 14.88 -9.06
CA GLY A 9 17.71 15.62 -9.59
C GLY A 9 17.70 17.10 -9.17
N LYS A 10 18.87 17.77 -9.25
CA LYS A 10 19.04 19.18 -8.83
C LYS A 10 18.00 20.12 -9.47
N ARG A 11 17.70 19.92 -10.76
CA ARG A 11 16.70 20.71 -11.51
C ARG A 11 15.30 20.08 -11.56
N GLN A 12 15.07 18.98 -10.83
CA GLN A 12 13.76 18.30 -10.72
C GLN A 12 13.11 17.87 -12.05
N LYS A 13 13.90 17.68 -13.12
CA LYS A 13 13.38 17.31 -14.45
C LYS A 13 12.96 15.84 -14.58
N LYS A 14 13.42 14.95 -13.67
CA LYS A 14 13.17 13.50 -13.78
C LYS A 14 11.95 13.11 -12.93
N SER A 15 10.85 12.70 -13.56
CA SER A 15 9.56 12.42 -12.93
C SER A 15 9.11 10.96 -13.01
N TRP A 16 10.03 9.99 -13.04
CA TRP A 16 9.71 8.57 -13.23
C TRP A 16 9.18 7.87 -11.97
N LYS A 17 9.44 8.43 -10.79
CA LYS A 17 9.02 7.88 -9.50
C LYS A 17 7.56 8.19 -9.18
N ARG A 18 6.88 7.26 -8.51
CA ARG A 18 5.48 7.35 -8.07
C ARG A 18 5.40 6.98 -6.60
N MET A 19 4.86 7.88 -5.78
CA MET A 19 4.57 7.62 -4.37
C MET A 19 3.13 7.19 -4.21
N VAL A 20 2.90 6.09 -3.50
CA VAL A 20 1.54 5.65 -3.13
C VAL A 20 1.01 6.56 -2.04
N THR A 21 -0.16 7.14 -2.26
CA THR A 21 -0.83 8.07 -1.32
C THR A 21 -1.86 7.39 -0.42
N LYS A 22 -2.21 6.14 -0.73
CA LYS A 22 -3.19 5.33 0.02
C LYS A 22 -2.50 4.36 0.96
N VAL A 23 -3.29 3.80 1.89
CA VAL A 23 -2.84 2.76 2.81
C VAL A 23 -2.34 1.56 2.02
N THR A 24 -1.25 0.97 2.50
CA THR A 24 -0.65 -0.22 1.92
C THR A 24 -0.41 -1.28 2.99
N PHE A 25 -0.58 -2.54 2.62
CA PHE A 25 -0.03 -3.66 3.34
C PHE A 25 1.29 -4.08 2.69
N VAL A 26 2.25 -4.43 3.53
CA VAL A 26 3.55 -4.89 3.13
C VAL A 26 3.92 -6.02 4.08
N GLY A 27 4.27 -7.20 3.53
CA GLY A 27 4.63 -8.38 4.33
C GLY A 27 5.85 -8.17 5.22
N GLU A 28 6.00 -9.01 6.23
CA GLU A 28 7.00 -8.85 7.30
C GLU A 28 8.46 -8.86 6.79
N GLY A 29 8.75 -9.64 5.75
CA GLY A 29 10.08 -9.72 5.12
C GLY A 29 10.39 -8.62 4.09
N PHE A 30 9.66 -7.50 4.07
CA PHE A 30 9.87 -6.49 3.05
C PHE A 30 11.13 -5.65 3.28
N THR A 31 12.10 -5.84 2.40
CA THR A 31 13.27 -4.96 2.26
C THR A 31 13.06 -3.97 1.11
N ARG A 32 13.37 -2.69 1.34
CA ARG A 32 13.29 -1.68 0.30
C ARG A 32 14.38 -1.92 -0.75
N LYS A 33 14.01 -1.77 -2.02
CA LYS A 33 14.98 -1.75 -3.13
C LYS A 33 15.84 -0.48 -3.03
N PRO A 34 17.09 -0.50 -3.54
CA PRO A 34 17.91 0.70 -3.58
C PRO A 34 17.18 1.87 -4.26
N PRO A 35 17.35 3.13 -3.82
CA PRO A 35 16.58 4.28 -4.32
C PRO A 35 16.67 4.50 -5.83
N LYS A 36 17.72 3.99 -6.48
CA LYS A 36 17.91 4.06 -7.93
C LYS A 36 16.93 3.18 -8.71
N PHE A 37 16.49 2.05 -8.13
CA PHE A 37 15.61 1.07 -8.77
C PHE A 37 14.16 1.11 -8.24
N GLU A 38 13.91 1.85 -7.15
CA GLU A 38 12.58 2.01 -6.57
C GLU A 38 11.74 3.03 -7.36
N ARG A 39 10.84 2.52 -8.21
CA ARG A 39 9.85 3.34 -8.95
C ARG A 39 8.61 3.65 -8.12
N PHE A 40 8.05 2.64 -7.46
CA PHE A 40 6.85 2.76 -6.62
C PHE A 40 7.24 2.83 -5.15
N ILE A 41 7.06 4.00 -4.55
CA ILE A 41 7.41 4.27 -3.16
C ILE A 41 6.16 4.04 -2.30
N ARG A 42 6.27 3.15 -1.32
CA ARG A 42 5.24 2.91 -0.30
C ARG A 42 5.69 3.52 1.02
N PRO A 43 5.23 4.73 1.43
CA PRO A 43 5.70 5.41 2.63
C PRO A 43 5.44 4.58 3.90
N MET A 44 6.38 4.57 4.85
CA MET A 44 6.24 3.77 6.08
C MET A 44 5.03 4.19 6.93
N GLY A 45 4.72 5.49 6.99
CA GLY A 45 3.55 6.00 7.72
C GLY A 45 2.19 5.57 7.12
N LEU A 46 2.19 5.00 5.92
CA LEU A 46 0.99 4.45 5.27
C LEU A 46 1.01 2.90 5.22
N ARG A 47 1.95 2.25 5.90
CA ARG A 47 2.03 0.78 5.97
C ARG A 47 1.32 0.28 7.21
N PHE A 48 0.15 -0.31 7.02
CA PHE A 48 -0.65 -0.85 8.11
C PHE A 48 -0.43 -2.37 8.18
N LYS A 49 -0.31 -2.89 9.41
CA LYS A 49 -0.12 -4.32 9.68
C LYS A 49 -1.34 -4.96 10.34
N LYS A 50 -2.28 -4.16 10.85
CA LYS A 50 -3.49 -4.62 11.53
C LYS A 50 -4.71 -3.99 10.87
N ALA A 51 -5.83 -4.69 10.94
CA ALA A 51 -7.13 -4.22 10.51
C ALA A 51 -8.15 -4.40 11.63
N HIS A 52 -9.08 -3.46 11.74
CA HIS A 52 -10.26 -3.63 12.56
C HIS A 52 -11.30 -4.40 11.75
N VAL A 53 -11.65 -5.59 12.21
CA VAL A 53 -12.60 -6.49 11.55
C VAL A 53 -13.80 -6.66 12.46
N THR A 54 -14.99 -6.37 11.94
CA THR A 54 -16.26 -6.53 12.67
C THR A 54 -16.93 -7.83 12.25
N HIS A 55 -17.28 -8.68 13.23
CA HIS A 55 -18.05 -9.89 12.97
C HIS A 55 -19.55 -9.56 13.02
N PRO A 56 -20.32 -9.77 11.93
CA PRO A 56 -21.71 -9.31 11.83
C PRO A 56 -22.64 -9.96 12.86
N GLU A 57 -22.45 -11.26 13.14
CA GLU A 57 -23.33 -12.00 14.08
C GLU A 57 -23.04 -11.66 15.55
N LEU A 58 -21.75 -11.46 15.89
CA LEU A 58 -21.32 -11.19 17.26
C LEU A 58 -21.40 -9.69 17.60
N ARG A 59 -21.56 -8.83 16.58
CA ARG A 59 -21.55 -7.35 16.67
C ARG A 59 -20.33 -6.80 17.43
N ALA A 60 -19.21 -7.51 17.34
CA ALA A 60 -17.95 -7.18 18.00
C ALA A 60 -16.87 -6.86 16.96
N THR A 61 -15.94 -5.99 17.33
CA THR A 61 -14.83 -5.56 16.47
C THR A 61 -13.50 -6.00 17.07
N PHE A 62 -12.67 -6.64 16.25
CA PHE A 62 -11.38 -7.19 16.65
C PHE A 62 -10.25 -6.50 15.88
N CYS A 63 -9.13 -6.22 16.54
CA CYS A 63 -7.93 -5.69 15.91
C CYS A 63 -6.98 -6.84 15.55
N LEU A 64 -7.11 -7.37 14.33
CA LEU A 64 -6.41 -8.56 13.87
C LEU A 64 -5.24 -8.19 12.94
N PRO A 65 -4.14 -8.97 12.92
CA PRO A 65 -3.06 -8.77 11.96
C PRO A 65 -3.51 -9.10 10.53
N ILE A 66 -3.04 -8.31 9.56
CA ILE A 66 -3.27 -8.53 8.13
C ILE A 66 -2.25 -9.58 7.65
N ILE A 67 -2.72 -10.62 6.96
CA ILE A 67 -1.87 -11.67 6.38
C ILE A 67 -1.46 -11.29 4.95
N GLY A 68 -2.39 -10.74 4.17
CA GLY A 68 -2.18 -10.46 2.76
C GLY A 68 -3.14 -9.43 2.19
N VAL A 69 -3.02 -9.22 0.88
CA VAL A 69 -4.03 -8.55 0.06
C VAL A 69 -4.35 -9.49 -1.09
N LYS A 70 -5.57 -10.03 -1.10
CA LYS A 70 -5.98 -11.00 -2.11
C LYS A 70 -6.46 -10.35 -3.41
N LYS A 71 -7.27 -9.29 -3.32
CA LYS A 71 -7.86 -8.64 -4.50
C LYS A 71 -8.18 -7.18 -4.22
N ASN A 72 -7.67 -6.30 -5.07
CA ASN A 72 -8.13 -4.91 -5.16
C ASN A 72 -9.12 -4.77 -6.33
N PRO A 73 -10.29 -4.16 -6.14
CA PRO A 73 -11.32 -4.06 -7.18
C PRO A 73 -10.93 -3.18 -8.36
N SER A 74 -10.02 -2.22 -8.17
CA SER A 74 -9.66 -1.26 -9.22
C SER A 74 -8.59 -1.78 -10.17
N SER A 75 -7.63 -2.58 -9.70
CA SER A 75 -6.56 -3.11 -10.57
C SER A 75 -5.76 -4.24 -9.89
N PRO A 76 -5.34 -5.27 -10.64
CA PRO A 76 -4.36 -6.27 -10.17
C PRO A 76 -3.03 -5.65 -9.73
N MET A 77 -2.61 -4.55 -10.35
CA MET A 77 -1.40 -3.82 -9.97
C MET A 77 -1.47 -3.34 -8.51
N TYR A 78 -2.66 -2.90 -8.07
CA TYR A 78 -2.88 -2.45 -6.70
C TYR A 78 -2.85 -3.60 -5.72
N THR A 79 -3.34 -4.78 -6.12
CA THR A 79 -3.16 -6.02 -5.37
C THR A 79 -1.68 -6.33 -5.16
N SER A 80 -0.86 -6.31 -6.22
CA SER A 80 0.58 -6.59 -6.12
C SER A 80 1.35 -5.57 -5.28
N LEU A 81 0.93 -4.30 -5.32
CA LEU A 81 1.50 -3.24 -4.48
C LEU A 81 1.00 -3.28 -3.03
N GLY A 82 -0.05 -4.07 -2.75
CA GLY A 82 -0.70 -4.16 -1.44
C GLY A 82 -1.55 -2.94 -1.10
N VAL A 83 -2.07 -2.20 -2.08
CA VAL A 83 -2.88 -0.99 -1.82
C VAL A 83 -4.25 -1.40 -1.28
N VAL A 84 -4.60 -0.81 -0.14
CA VAL A 84 -5.88 -1.02 0.54
C VAL A 84 -6.79 0.16 0.26
N THR A 85 -7.89 -0.12 -0.44
CA THR A 85 -8.97 0.82 -0.76
C THR A 85 -10.31 0.21 -0.39
N LYS A 86 -11.39 0.99 -0.51
CA LYS A 86 -12.75 0.45 -0.31
C LYS A 86 -12.98 -0.73 -1.26
N GLY A 87 -13.46 -1.85 -0.72
CA GLY A 87 -13.71 -3.08 -1.47
C GLY A 87 -12.48 -3.98 -1.69
N THR A 88 -11.31 -3.64 -1.12
CA THR A 88 -10.17 -4.55 -1.11
C THR A 88 -10.45 -5.75 -0.21
N ILE A 89 -10.15 -6.96 -0.71
CA ILE A 89 -10.16 -8.20 0.06
C ILE A 89 -8.76 -8.42 0.61
N LEU A 90 -8.63 -8.41 1.94
CA LEU A 90 -7.40 -8.66 2.69
C LEU A 90 -7.23 -10.15 2.95
#